data_AF-A0AAU6DXE5-F1
#
_entry.id   AF-A0AAU6DXE5-F1
#
_cell.length_a   1.000
_cell.length_b   1.000
_cell.length_c   1.000
_cell.angle_alpha   90.00
_cell.angle_beta   90.00
_cell.angle_gamma   90.00
#
_symmetry.space_group_name_H-M   'P 1'
#
loop_
_entity.id
_entity.type
_entity.pdbx_description
1 polymer ?
#
loop_
_entity_poly.entity_id
_entity_poly.type
_entity_poly.pdbx_seq_one_letter_code
_entity_poly.pdbx_strand_id
1 'polypeptide(L)'
;MADWGGGLYEPETEAFGGPESMAIAHEVFCADSPAALAQTGSPLAKERGILLLSTMNRAAGLDPFEIGDVWAKLANHRPPIDPSDAARRAAAVTAMRRLMNADAAQRETTEPGWADRVAAFEDAGRRLARFATGGHLRRGLRAVLAHHAIFAFNRAAVPVAEQAATAWLGRHVAFGDDEPATVFTSRSAPVIPTFEKMETTITATVDPTELREAMVAGFTDSGHLRTPAIIEAFREIERHRFIPEADVEAAYADDAVSVKHDETDEMISCISAPSIVATQLEQLGAQPGHKVLEAGAATGYNAALLGRLVAPTGHVWTVDVDEDLVNSAQKNLAAASLPASHEPAEISTVSGRTATSSKSSQVGGTFRAKRAATRAGQA
;
A
#
# COMPACT_ATOMS: atom_id res chain seq x y z
N MET A 1 44.64 -11.66 26.67
CA MET A 1 44.61 -11.60 25.19
C MET A 1 43.31 -12.25 24.78
N ALA A 2 42.47 -11.57 24.01
CA ALA A 2 41.32 -12.23 23.38
C ALA A 2 41.89 -13.11 22.25
N ASP A 3 41.75 -14.43 22.37
CA ASP A 3 42.16 -15.37 21.33
C ASP A 3 41.17 -15.28 20.17
N TRP A 4 41.68 -15.06 18.96
CA TRP A 4 40.89 -15.14 17.73
C TRP A 4 40.77 -16.62 17.32
N GLY A 5 39.55 -17.14 17.33
CA GLY A 5 39.22 -18.46 16.80
C GLY A 5 38.64 -18.36 15.39
N GLY A 6 39.05 -19.26 14.49
CA GLY A 6 38.34 -19.42 13.21
C GLY A 6 36.96 -20.04 13.41
N GLY A 7 35.98 -19.58 12.63
CA GLY A 7 34.63 -20.15 12.61
C GLY A 7 34.14 -20.35 11.18
N LEU A 8 33.28 -21.35 10.98
CA LEU A 8 32.59 -21.54 9.70
C LEU A 8 31.39 -20.57 9.65
N TYR A 9 31.28 -19.82 8.56
CA TYR A 9 30.12 -18.96 8.34
C TYR A 9 28.94 -19.79 7.81
N GLU A 10 27.81 -19.75 8.54
CA GLU A 10 26.57 -20.43 8.17
C GLU A 10 25.47 -19.37 7.95
N PRO A 11 25.12 -19.02 6.69
CA PRO A 11 24.08 -18.02 6.43
C PRO A 11 22.70 -18.55 6.79
N GLU A 12 21.86 -17.71 7.41
CA GLU A 12 20.44 -18.00 7.69
C GLU A 12 19.57 -17.90 6.42
N THR A 13 20.00 -18.54 5.34
CA THR A 13 19.42 -18.43 4.00
C THR A 13 17.91 -18.68 4.00
N GLU A 14 17.45 -19.71 4.73
CA GLU A 14 16.01 -20.01 4.84
C GLU A 14 15.25 -18.91 5.57
N ALA A 15 15.83 -18.35 6.64
CA ALA A 15 15.19 -17.28 7.41
C ALA A 15 15.11 -15.99 6.61
N PHE A 16 16.12 -15.69 5.79
CA PHE A 16 16.04 -14.57 4.84
C PHE A 16 15.23 -14.87 3.59
N GLY A 17 14.68 -16.07 3.42
CA GLY A 17 13.74 -16.38 2.34
C GLY A 17 14.42 -16.78 1.03
N GLY A 18 15.65 -17.28 1.06
CA GLY A 18 16.37 -17.81 -0.10
C GLY A 18 17.73 -17.14 -0.32
N PRO A 19 18.59 -17.72 -1.19
CA PRO A 19 19.95 -17.26 -1.40
C PRO A 19 20.01 -15.83 -1.98
N GLU A 20 19.08 -15.45 -2.85
CA GLU A 20 19.02 -14.12 -3.45
C GLU A 20 18.68 -13.04 -2.41
N SER A 21 17.75 -13.36 -1.50
CA SER A 21 17.38 -12.47 -0.40
C SER A 21 18.46 -12.43 0.69
N MET A 22 19.16 -13.54 0.92
CA MET A 22 20.31 -13.58 1.82
C MET A 22 21.45 -12.66 1.33
N ALA A 23 21.67 -12.60 0.01
CA ALA A 23 22.64 -11.67 -0.58
C ALA A 23 22.26 -10.20 -0.31
N ILE A 24 20.96 -9.85 -0.40
CA ILE A 24 20.47 -8.52 -0.01
C ILE A 24 20.78 -8.24 1.47
N ALA A 25 20.50 -9.21 2.35
CA ALA A 25 20.79 -9.05 3.77
C ALA A 25 22.30 -8.82 4.03
N HIS A 26 23.18 -9.53 3.32
CA HIS A 26 24.63 -9.27 3.39
C HIS A 26 24.97 -7.85 2.97
N GLU A 27 24.46 -7.39 1.83
CA GLU A 27 24.75 -6.04 1.32
C GLU A 27 24.27 -4.96 2.29
N VAL A 28 23.04 -5.08 2.79
CA VAL A 28 22.48 -4.16 3.80
C VAL A 28 23.36 -4.12 5.04
N PHE A 29 23.69 -5.28 5.61
CA PHE A 29 24.45 -5.31 6.85
C PHE A 29 25.92 -4.96 6.67
N CYS A 30 26.51 -5.18 5.49
CA CYS A 30 27.82 -4.63 5.14
C CYS A 30 27.80 -3.10 5.10
N ALA A 31 26.83 -2.50 4.42
CA ALA A 31 26.68 -1.04 4.35
C ALA A 31 26.37 -0.40 5.72
N ASP A 32 25.60 -1.09 6.54
CA ASP A 32 25.14 -0.59 7.84
C ASP A 32 26.19 -0.79 8.96
N SER A 33 27.10 -1.75 8.83
CA SER A 33 28.05 -2.14 9.89
C SER A 33 28.94 -1.00 10.41
N PRO A 34 29.56 -0.15 9.57
CA PRO A 34 30.43 0.91 10.06
C PRO A 34 29.73 1.88 11.02
N ALA A 35 28.53 2.32 10.64
CA ALA A 35 27.75 3.26 11.43
C ALA A 35 27.10 2.60 12.66
N ALA A 36 26.61 1.37 12.54
CA ALA A 36 26.02 0.68 13.68
C ALA A 36 27.05 0.34 14.75
N LEU A 37 28.26 -0.08 14.39
CA LEU A 37 29.34 -0.33 15.36
C LEU A 37 29.72 0.94 16.13
N ALA A 38 29.75 2.09 15.45
CA ALA A 38 30.00 3.37 16.11
C ALA A 38 28.86 3.80 17.07
N GLN A 39 27.68 3.21 16.92
CA GLN A 39 26.45 3.61 17.63
C GLN A 39 25.88 2.51 18.53
N THR A 40 26.50 1.34 18.60
CA THR A 40 25.98 0.19 19.36
C THR A 40 25.78 0.61 20.82
N GLY A 41 24.54 0.48 21.32
CA GLY A 41 24.19 0.88 22.69
C GLY A 41 24.13 2.40 22.93
N SER A 42 24.26 3.23 21.89
CA SER A 42 24.09 4.68 22.01
C SER A 42 22.62 5.06 22.24
N PRO A 43 22.35 6.23 22.86
CA PRO A 43 21.01 6.79 22.88
C PRO A 43 20.43 6.87 21.47
N LEU A 44 19.13 6.59 21.37
CA LEU A 44 18.34 6.63 20.14
C LEU A 44 18.64 5.52 19.10
N ALA A 45 19.38 4.47 19.48
CA ALA A 45 19.66 3.35 18.57
C ALA A 45 18.38 2.64 18.07
N LYS A 46 17.38 2.49 18.95
CA LYS A 46 16.06 1.95 18.62
C LYS A 46 15.33 2.83 17.61
N GLU A 47 15.28 4.14 17.86
CA GLU A 47 14.61 5.13 17.03
C GLU A 47 15.22 5.20 15.62
N ARG A 48 16.57 5.16 15.52
CA ARG A 48 17.27 5.04 14.23
C ARG A 48 16.91 3.74 13.51
N GLY A 49 16.86 2.62 14.25
CA GLY A 49 16.43 1.34 13.71
C GLY A 49 15.02 1.39 13.15
N ILE A 50 14.07 2.00 13.86
CA ILE A 50 12.69 2.19 13.39
C ILE A 50 12.67 3.01 12.10
N LEU A 51 13.42 4.11 12.01
CA LEU A 51 13.49 4.94 10.79
C LEU A 51 14.01 4.17 9.57
N LEU A 52 15.08 3.38 9.74
CA LEU A 52 15.65 2.55 8.66
C LEU A 52 14.68 1.44 8.24
N LEU A 53 14.04 0.77 9.20
CA LEU A 53 13.06 -0.28 8.91
C LEU A 53 11.79 0.26 8.25
N SER A 54 11.30 1.42 8.68
CA SER A 54 10.19 2.11 8.02
C SER A 54 10.53 2.51 6.59
N THR A 55 11.77 2.94 6.35
CA THR A 55 12.27 3.23 5.01
C THR A 55 12.28 1.97 4.13
N MET A 56 12.82 0.86 4.62
CA MET A 56 12.83 -0.43 3.91
C MET A 56 11.41 -0.93 3.62
N ASN A 57 10.50 -0.84 4.60
CA ASN A 57 9.11 -1.28 4.45
C ASN A 57 8.35 -0.45 3.39
N ARG A 58 8.51 0.88 3.39
CA ARG A 58 7.93 1.75 2.36
C ARG A 58 8.51 1.47 0.98
N ALA A 59 9.83 1.29 0.90
CA ALA A 59 10.50 0.96 -0.36
C ALA A 59 10.11 -0.43 -0.89
N ALA A 60 9.67 -1.34 -0.01
CA ALA A 60 9.08 -2.62 -0.38
C ALA A 60 7.62 -2.51 -0.87
N GLY A 61 7.02 -1.31 -0.84
CA GLY A 61 5.67 -1.04 -1.33
C GLY A 61 4.56 -1.57 -0.43
N LEU A 62 4.83 -1.71 0.87
CA LEU A 62 3.83 -2.17 1.84
C LEU A 62 2.89 -1.03 2.24
N ASP A 63 1.60 -1.33 2.31
CA ASP A 63 0.60 -0.43 2.90
C ASP A 63 0.68 -0.42 4.46
N PRO A 64 0.01 0.51 5.16
CA PRO A 64 0.08 0.60 6.62
C PRO A 64 -0.30 -0.68 7.38
N PHE A 65 -1.28 -1.46 6.89
CA PHE A 65 -1.70 -2.71 7.52
C PHE A 65 -0.70 -3.84 7.24
N GLU A 66 -0.11 -3.87 6.04
CA GLU A 66 0.99 -4.79 5.73
C GLU A 66 2.22 -4.50 6.58
N ILE A 67 2.55 -3.23 6.79
CA ILE A 67 3.59 -2.80 7.74
C ILE A 67 3.21 -3.24 9.16
N GLY A 68 1.94 -3.09 9.56
CA GLY A 68 1.40 -3.62 10.81
C GLY A 68 1.66 -5.12 10.97
N ASP A 69 1.48 -5.91 9.91
CA ASP A 69 1.75 -7.35 9.94
C ASP A 69 3.26 -7.67 9.99
N VAL A 70 4.15 -6.85 9.42
CA VAL A 70 5.60 -6.97 9.65
C VAL A 70 5.92 -6.85 11.14
N TRP A 71 5.36 -5.83 11.81
CA TRP A 71 5.53 -5.66 13.25
C TRP A 71 4.90 -6.79 14.07
N ALA A 72 3.74 -7.30 13.65
CA ALA A 72 3.12 -8.46 14.28
C ALA A 72 3.98 -9.73 14.15
N LYS A 73 4.59 -9.96 12.98
CA LYS A 73 5.53 -11.08 12.80
C LYS A 73 6.78 -10.92 13.63
N LEU A 74 7.32 -9.71 13.77
CA LEU A 74 8.41 -9.43 14.70
C LEU A 74 8.00 -9.75 16.14
N ALA A 75 6.79 -9.34 16.56
CA ALA A 75 6.27 -9.59 17.90
C ALA A 75 6.17 -11.10 18.21
N ASN A 76 5.83 -11.94 17.23
CA ASN A 76 5.80 -13.40 17.41
C ASN A 76 7.17 -14.02 17.73
N HIS A 77 8.27 -13.32 17.44
CA HIS A 77 9.63 -13.72 17.80
C HIS A 77 10.10 -13.09 19.12
N ARG A 78 9.23 -12.39 19.85
CA ARG A 78 9.57 -11.66 21.08
C ARG A 78 8.71 -12.13 22.25
N PRO A 79 9.18 -11.95 23.49
CA PRO A 79 8.36 -12.23 24.66
C PRO A 79 7.06 -11.40 24.62
N PRO A 80 5.94 -11.95 25.09
CA PRO A 80 4.71 -11.19 25.21
C PRO A 80 4.91 -10.02 26.16
N ILE A 81 4.27 -8.90 25.86
CA ILE A 81 4.26 -7.71 26.72
C ILE A 81 2.82 -7.32 27.06
N ASP A 82 2.66 -6.70 28.22
CA ASP A 82 1.41 -6.07 28.65
C ASP A 82 1.67 -4.58 28.95
N PRO A 83 1.25 -3.65 28.08
CA PRO A 83 1.41 -2.23 28.31
C PRO A 83 0.29 -1.71 29.23
N SER A 84 0.51 -1.85 30.53
CA SER A 84 -0.47 -1.54 31.58
C SER A 84 -0.63 -0.05 31.90
N ASP A 85 0.34 0.80 31.59
CA ASP A 85 0.27 2.26 31.82
C ASP A 85 -0.30 3.00 30.61
N ALA A 86 -1.58 3.38 30.68
CA ALA A 86 -2.31 4.02 29.59
C ALA A 86 -1.71 5.36 29.13
N ALA A 87 -1.20 6.18 30.05
CA ALA A 87 -0.65 7.50 29.73
C ALA A 87 0.70 7.38 29.00
N ARG A 88 1.58 6.51 29.50
CA ARG A 88 2.84 6.22 28.80
C ARG A 88 2.60 5.53 27.46
N ARG A 89 1.58 4.67 27.38
CA ARG A 89 1.16 4.00 26.15
C ARG A 89 0.76 5.01 25.08
N ALA A 90 -0.12 5.97 25.39
CA ALA A 90 -0.55 6.99 24.43
C ALA A 90 0.61 7.84 23.89
N ALA A 91 1.54 8.25 24.77
CA ALA A 91 2.73 9.00 24.38
C ALA A 91 3.65 8.16 23.47
N ALA A 92 3.86 6.88 23.80
CA ALA A 92 4.67 5.97 23.01
C ALA A 92 4.07 5.66 21.64
N VAL A 93 2.73 5.52 21.55
CA VAL A 93 2.00 5.34 20.27
C VAL A 93 2.19 6.56 19.38
N THR A 94 2.06 7.76 19.94
CA THR A 94 2.29 9.02 19.21
C THR A 94 3.74 9.10 18.68
N ALA A 95 4.72 8.76 19.52
CA ALA A 95 6.12 8.76 19.11
C ALA A 95 6.41 7.72 18.02
N MET A 96 5.87 6.50 18.16
CA MET A 96 6.01 5.43 17.16
C MET A 96 5.39 5.86 15.82
N ARG A 97 4.18 6.44 15.84
CA ARG A 97 3.51 6.94 14.63
C ARG A 97 4.36 7.99 13.91
N ARG A 98 5.00 8.90 14.63
CA ARG A 98 5.93 9.88 14.04
C ARG A 98 7.15 9.21 13.41
N LEU A 99 7.80 8.30 14.12
CA LEU A 99 8.97 7.57 13.60
C LEU A 99 8.62 6.74 12.37
N MET A 100 7.46 6.07 12.38
CA MET A 100 7.04 5.22 11.27
C MET A 100 6.76 6.00 9.98
N ASN A 101 6.35 7.26 10.09
CA ASN A 101 6.00 8.11 8.94
C ASN A 101 7.10 9.10 8.56
N ALA A 102 8.13 9.28 9.39
CA ALA A 102 9.23 10.20 9.09
C ALA A 102 10.05 9.72 7.88
N ASP A 103 10.49 10.68 7.06
CA ASP A 103 11.49 10.47 6.03
C ASP A 103 12.88 10.44 6.67
N ALA A 104 13.52 9.27 6.63
CA ALA A 104 14.85 9.09 7.19
C ALA A 104 15.90 9.93 6.46
N ALA A 105 15.72 10.23 5.17
CA ALA A 105 16.65 11.03 4.39
C ALA A 105 16.65 12.51 4.80
N GLN A 106 15.54 13.01 5.36
CA GLN A 106 15.34 14.43 5.70
C GLN A 106 15.72 14.78 7.15
N ARG A 107 16.50 13.94 7.84
CA ARG A 107 16.96 14.24 9.20
C ARG A 107 17.96 15.39 9.18
N GLU A 108 17.66 16.45 9.93
CA GLU A 108 18.49 17.66 10.01
C GLU A 108 19.91 17.40 10.55
N THR A 109 20.04 16.50 11.53
CA THR A 109 21.33 16.12 12.11
C THR A 109 21.56 14.62 11.92
N THR A 110 22.59 14.29 11.14
CA THR A 110 22.93 12.92 10.80
C THR A 110 24.38 12.61 11.12
N GLU A 111 24.59 11.40 11.59
CA GLU A 111 25.91 10.80 11.70
C GLU A 111 26.56 10.60 10.31
N PRO A 112 27.90 10.50 10.23
CA PRO A 112 28.58 10.06 9.02
C PRO A 112 28.05 8.71 8.53
N GLY A 113 27.79 8.61 7.22
CA GLY A 113 27.28 7.40 6.57
C GLY A 113 25.77 7.17 6.70
N TRP A 114 25.01 8.08 7.32
CA TRP A 114 23.55 7.93 7.43
C TRP A 114 22.86 7.82 6.05
N ALA A 115 23.22 8.69 5.10
CA ALA A 115 22.63 8.68 3.77
C ALA A 115 22.84 7.33 3.06
N ASP A 116 24.04 6.76 3.17
CA ASP A 116 24.36 5.45 2.60
C ASP A 116 23.55 4.31 3.26
N ARG A 117 23.32 4.40 4.57
CA ARG A 117 22.44 3.44 5.28
C ARG A 117 21.00 3.53 4.78
N VAL A 118 20.46 4.75 4.67
CA VAL A 118 19.10 4.98 4.16
C VAL A 118 18.97 4.39 2.76
N ALA A 119 19.91 4.72 1.86
CA ALA A 119 19.94 4.18 0.51
C ALA A 119 20.03 2.65 0.46
N ALA A 120 20.83 2.03 1.32
CA ALA A 120 20.95 0.57 1.41
C ALA A 120 19.63 -0.10 1.86
N PHE A 121 18.95 0.47 2.87
CA PHE A 121 17.66 -0.04 3.33
C PHE A 121 16.56 0.16 2.29
N GLU A 122 16.56 1.28 1.57
CA GLU A 122 15.64 1.51 0.46
C GLU A 122 15.85 0.52 -0.70
N ASP A 123 17.10 0.35 -1.16
CA ASP A 123 17.42 -0.57 -2.25
C ASP A 123 17.02 -2.01 -1.90
N ALA A 124 17.30 -2.41 -0.66
CA ALA A 124 16.88 -3.71 -0.15
C ALA A 124 15.37 -3.89 -0.18
N GLY A 125 14.59 -2.90 0.30
CA GLY A 125 13.13 -2.92 0.21
C GLY A 125 12.64 -3.14 -1.22
N ARG A 126 13.15 -2.33 -2.18
CA ARG A 126 12.79 -2.45 -3.61
C ARG A 126 13.16 -3.81 -4.20
N ARG A 127 14.32 -4.36 -3.86
CA ARG A 127 14.78 -5.66 -4.37
C ARG A 127 14.00 -6.83 -3.76
N LEU A 128 13.71 -6.77 -2.46
CA LEU A 128 12.87 -7.78 -1.79
C LEU A 128 11.47 -7.81 -2.39
N ALA A 129 10.87 -6.65 -2.69
CA ALA A 129 9.59 -6.58 -3.39
C ALA A 129 9.64 -7.19 -4.80
N ARG A 130 10.71 -6.94 -5.55
CA ARG A 130 10.93 -7.58 -6.87
C ARG A 130 11.07 -9.09 -6.78
N PHE A 131 11.77 -9.61 -5.78
CA PHE A 131 11.87 -11.05 -5.56
C PHE A 131 10.57 -11.67 -5.08
N ALA A 132 9.78 -10.95 -4.27
CA ALA A 132 8.46 -11.40 -3.85
C ALA A 132 7.51 -11.55 -5.05
N THR A 133 7.42 -10.51 -5.88
CA THR A 133 6.57 -10.49 -7.09
C THR A 133 7.02 -11.51 -8.14
N GLY A 134 8.33 -11.75 -8.26
CA GLY A 134 8.88 -12.78 -9.13
C GLY A 134 8.83 -14.22 -8.59
N GLY A 135 8.31 -14.44 -7.37
CA GLY A 135 8.22 -15.78 -6.77
C GLY A 135 9.56 -16.38 -6.33
N HIS A 136 10.61 -15.55 -6.17
CA HIS A 136 11.94 -15.97 -5.76
C HIS A 136 12.11 -16.07 -4.24
N LEU A 137 11.19 -15.49 -3.45
CA LEU A 137 11.22 -15.61 -2.00
C LEU A 137 10.57 -16.91 -1.51
N ARG A 138 11.32 -17.72 -0.75
CA ARG A 138 10.83 -18.92 -0.06
C ARG A 138 9.93 -18.61 1.13
N ARG A 139 10.07 -17.41 1.71
CA ARG A 139 9.22 -16.88 2.79
C ARG A 139 8.51 -15.64 2.27
N GLY A 140 7.29 -15.39 2.74
CA GLY A 140 6.56 -14.17 2.37
C GLY A 140 7.35 -12.90 2.72
N LEU A 141 7.23 -11.86 1.88
CA LEU A 141 7.95 -10.59 2.01
C LEU A 141 7.90 -10.02 3.43
N ARG A 142 6.69 -9.98 4.03
CA ARG A 142 6.48 -9.48 5.40
C ARG A 142 7.26 -10.27 6.46
N ALA A 143 7.42 -11.58 6.28
CA ALA A 143 8.18 -12.42 7.19
C ALA A 143 9.70 -12.20 7.04
N VAL A 144 10.17 -11.97 5.81
CA VAL A 144 11.58 -11.62 5.53
C VAL A 144 11.93 -10.24 6.08
N LEU A 145 11.06 -9.25 5.90
CA LEU A 145 11.23 -7.91 6.47
C LEU A 145 11.23 -7.92 8.00
N ALA A 146 10.35 -8.71 8.63
CA ALA A 146 10.38 -8.91 10.08
C ALA A 146 11.72 -9.50 10.54
N HIS A 147 12.31 -10.40 9.77
CA HIS A 147 13.63 -10.97 10.07
C HIS A 147 14.76 -9.94 9.92
N HIS A 148 14.69 -9.05 8.93
CA HIS A 148 15.61 -7.90 8.84
C HIS A 148 15.49 -6.99 10.07
N ALA A 149 14.28 -6.76 10.59
CA ALA A 149 14.07 -5.99 11.82
C ALA A 149 14.76 -6.63 13.04
N ILE A 150 14.68 -7.96 13.18
CA ILE A 150 15.38 -8.70 14.24
C ILE A 150 16.88 -8.39 14.19
N PHE A 151 17.51 -8.53 13.02
CA PHE A 151 18.94 -8.32 12.85
C PHE A 151 19.36 -6.87 13.02
N ALA A 152 18.58 -5.92 12.48
CA ALA A 152 18.83 -4.49 12.64
C ALA A 152 18.86 -4.10 14.12
N PHE A 153 17.88 -4.55 14.92
CA PHE A 153 17.82 -4.26 16.35
C PHE A 153 18.90 -4.99 17.15
N ASN A 154 19.19 -6.26 16.84
CA ASN A 154 20.25 -7.01 17.52
C ASN A 154 21.60 -6.33 17.34
N ARG A 155 21.91 -5.89 16.12
CA ARG A 155 23.17 -5.21 15.79
C ARG A 155 23.27 -3.80 16.37
N ALA A 156 22.13 -3.13 16.55
CA ALA A 156 22.05 -1.87 17.28
C ALA A 156 22.11 -2.05 18.82
N ALA A 157 22.20 -3.30 19.32
CA ALA A 157 22.13 -3.67 20.72
C ALA A 157 20.86 -3.18 21.44
N VAL A 158 19.73 -3.16 20.74
CA VAL A 158 18.43 -2.85 21.36
C VAL A 158 18.01 -4.04 22.22
N PRO A 159 17.69 -3.85 23.51
CA PRO A 159 17.29 -4.94 24.39
C PRO A 159 16.05 -5.69 23.88
N VAL A 160 15.98 -7.01 24.06
CA VAL A 160 14.86 -7.85 23.59
C VAL A 160 13.50 -7.34 24.09
N ALA A 161 13.44 -6.82 25.32
CA ALA A 161 12.22 -6.21 25.88
C ALA A 161 11.81 -4.94 25.14
N GLU A 162 12.77 -4.09 24.74
CA GLU A 162 12.49 -2.90 23.93
C GLU A 162 12.11 -3.26 22.49
N GLN A 163 12.68 -4.33 21.93
CA GLN A 163 12.25 -4.86 20.65
C GLN A 163 10.80 -5.36 20.70
N ALA A 164 10.42 -6.06 21.78
CA ALA A 164 9.05 -6.50 22.03
C ALA A 164 8.09 -5.31 22.13
N ALA A 165 8.45 -4.28 22.92
CA ALA A 165 7.71 -3.03 23.03
C ALA A 165 7.54 -2.33 21.68
N THR A 166 8.60 -2.26 20.87
CA THR A 166 8.58 -1.65 19.55
C THR A 166 7.66 -2.40 18.58
N ALA A 167 7.74 -3.74 18.59
CA ALA A 167 6.89 -4.59 17.75
C ALA A 167 5.41 -4.45 18.12
N TRP A 168 5.10 -4.40 19.42
CA TRP A 168 3.74 -4.14 19.89
C TRP A 168 3.25 -2.75 19.48
N LEU A 169 4.08 -1.70 19.66
CA LEU A 169 3.73 -0.34 19.27
C LEU A 169 3.47 -0.23 17.76
N GLY A 170 4.33 -0.81 16.92
CA GLY A 170 4.16 -0.78 15.46
C GLY A 170 2.89 -1.50 15.01
N ARG A 171 2.56 -2.64 15.63
CA ARG A 171 1.29 -3.34 15.42
C ARG A 171 0.10 -2.49 15.87
N HIS A 172 0.17 -1.89 17.06
CA HIS A 172 -0.93 -1.09 17.62
C HIS A 172 -1.15 0.22 16.85
N VAL A 173 -0.10 0.85 16.31
CA VAL A 173 -0.23 2.01 15.43
C VAL A 173 -1.00 1.66 14.16
N ALA A 174 -0.84 0.44 13.64
CA ALA A 174 -1.49 -0.01 12.41
C ALA A 174 -2.92 -0.56 12.61
N PHE A 175 -3.22 -1.17 13.76
CA PHE A 175 -4.48 -1.90 14.01
C PHE A 175 -5.27 -1.45 15.24
N GLY A 176 -4.82 -0.43 15.98
CA GLY A 176 -5.48 0.00 17.22
C GLY A 176 -6.70 0.87 16.94
N ASP A 177 -7.81 0.58 17.63
CA ASP A 177 -9.09 1.29 17.52
C ASP A 177 -9.19 2.55 18.44
N ASP A 178 -8.14 2.86 19.20
CA ASP A 178 -8.17 3.83 20.33
C ASP A 178 -8.24 5.32 19.91
N GLU A 179 -8.37 5.66 18.63
CA GLU A 179 -8.64 7.02 18.14
C GLU A 179 -9.55 6.97 16.91
N PRO A 180 -10.54 7.89 16.75
CA PRO A 180 -11.13 8.12 15.43
C PRO A 180 -9.98 8.39 14.47
N ALA A 181 -10.04 7.82 13.26
CA ALA A 181 -9.03 8.01 12.24
C ALA A 181 -8.86 9.50 11.93
N THR A 182 -8.05 10.20 12.72
CA THR A 182 -7.47 11.48 12.38
C THR A 182 -6.37 11.15 11.40
N VAL A 183 -6.77 11.11 10.13
CA VAL A 183 -5.87 11.17 8.99
C VAL A 183 -5.08 12.46 9.16
N PHE A 184 -3.91 12.38 9.79
CA PHE A 184 -3.00 13.52 9.90
C PHE A 184 -2.37 13.76 8.53
N THR A 185 -3.03 14.66 7.81
CA THR A 185 -2.53 15.46 6.71
C THR A 185 -1.27 16.21 7.13
N SER A 186 -0.10 15.59 6.99
CA SER A 186 1.15 16.34 6.86
C SER A 186 2.12 15.60 5.97
N ARG A 187 1.90 15.76 4.66
CA ARG A 187 3.02 15.85 3.74
C ARG A 187 3.45 17.31 3.76
N SER A 188 4.72 17.58 4.01
CA SER A 188 5.26 18.92 3.79
C SER A 188 4.97 19.32 2.35
N ALA A 189 4.13 20.34 2.18
CA ALA A 189 4.02 21.02 0.90
C ALA A 189 5.41 21.51 0.50
N PRO A 190 5.80 21.42 -0.78
CA PRO A 190 6.97 22.14 -1.25
C PRO A 190 6.78 23.62 -0.94
N VAL A 191 7.78 24.23 -0.31
CA VAL A 191 7.82 25.67 -0.07
C VAL A 191 7.91 26.35 -1.43
N ILE A 192 6.76 26.75 -1.98
CA ILE A 192 6.69 27.73 -3.06
C ILE A 192 6.90 29.10 -2.38
N PRO A 193 7.87 29.92 -2.80
CA PRO A 193 8.07 31.22 -2.19
C PRO A 193 6.82 32.09 -2.44
N THR A 194 6.13 32.44 -1.35
CA THR A 194 4.96 33.31 -1.35
C THR A 194 5.36 34.70 -1.82
N PHE A 195 4.97 35.08 -3.04
CA PHE A 195 4.85 36.48 -3.40
C PHE A 195 3.57 37.03 -2.76
N GLU A 196 3.71 38.00 -1.86
CA GLU A 196 2.60 38.81 -1.39
C GLU A 196 1.86 39.40 -2.60
N LYS A 197 0.61 38.99 -2.78
CA LYS A 197 -0.33 39.71 -3.65
C LYS A 197 -1.66 39.88 -2.95
N MET A 198 -2.03 41.15 -2.88
CA MET A 198 -3.26 41.73 -2.35
C MET A 198 -4.52 40.96 -2.72
N GLU A 199 -5.44 40.89 -1.74
CA GLU A 199 -6.81 40.41 -1.90
C GLU A 199 -7.50 41.06 -3.09
N THR A 200 -8.07 40.23 -3.96
CA THR A 200 -9.25 40.58 -4.76
C THR A 200 -10.07 39.31 -4.89
N THR A 201 -11.26 39.33 -4.30
CA THR A 201 -12.26 38.26 -4.35
C THR A 201 -12.61 37.93 -5.80
N ILE A 202 -12.11 36.79 -6.28
CA ILE A 202 -12.62 36.04 -7.43
C ILE A 202 -12.50 34.57 -7.06
N THR A 203 -13.63 33.87 -6.87
CA THR A 203 -13.67 32.42 -6.73
C THR A 203 -13.24 31.81 -8.07
N ALA A 204 -11.96 31.47 -8.20
CA ALA A 204 -11.48 30.70 -9.34
C ALA A 204 -12.01 29.27 -9.19
N THR A 205 -12.85 28.83 -10.12
CA THR A 205 -13.20 27.42 -10.28
C THR A 205 -11.93 26.66 -10.62
N VAL A 206 -11.49 25.75 -9.76
CA VAL A 206 -10.29 24.94 -10.01
C VAL A 206 -10.58 23.96 -11.16
N ASP A 207 -9.70 23.90 -12.17
CA ASP A 207 -9.86 22.99 -13.30
C ASP A 207 -9.63 21.53 -12.85
N PRO A 208 -10.61 20.61 -13.03
CA PRO A 208 -10.46 19.19 -12.69
C PRO A 208 -9.25 18.52 -13.34
N THR A 209 -8.79 19.03 -14.49
CA THR A 209 -7.59 18.52 -15.19
C THR A 209 -6.32 18.86 -14.43
N GLU A 210 -6.22 20.10 -13.92
CA GLU A 210 -5.06 20.53 -13.14
C GLU A 210 -4.94 19.75 -11.83
N LEU A 211 -6.06 19.52 -11.14
CA LEU A 211 -6.12 18.70 -9.91
C LEU A 211 -5.69 17.25 -10.18
N ARG A 212 -6.16 16.67 -11.29
CA ARG A 212 -5.79 15.31 -11.68
C ARG A 212 -4.30 15.18 -11.98
N GLU A 213 -3.73 16.09 -12.78
CA GLU A 213 -2.29 16.06 -13.07
C GLU A 213 -1.44 16.31 -11.82
N ALA A 214 -1.88 17.21 -10.93
CA ALA A 214 -1.20 17.44 -9.66
C ALA A 214 -1.18 16.20 -8.76
N MET A 215 -2.31 15.48 -8.66
CA MET A 215 -2.41 14.21 -7.93
C MET A 215 -1.47 13.15 -8.54
N VAL A 216 -1.50 12.98 -9.88
CA VAL A 216 -0.65 12.03 -10.59
C VAL A 216 0.84 12.34 -10.41
N ALA A 217 1.23 13.61 -10.54
CA ALA A 217 2.60 14.06 -10.31
C ALA A 217 3.02 13.77 -8.86
N GLY A 218 2.21 14.14 -7.88
CA GLY A 218 2.50 13.92 -6.46
C GLY A 218 2.65 12.45 -6.08
N PHE A 219 1.92 11.55 -6.74
CA PHE A 219 2.03 10.10 -6.57
C PHE A 219 3.21 9.49 -7.32
N THR A 220 3.56 10.04 -8.48
CA THR A 220 4.78 9.65 -9.21
C THR A 220 6.01 10.03 -8.39
N ASP A 221 6.06 11.25 -7.86
CA ASP A 221 7.18 11.76 -7.07
C ASP A 221 7.36 11.02 -5.73
N SER A 222 6.26 10.56 -5.11
CA SER A 222 6.32 9.75 -3.88
C SER A 222 6.54 8.26 -4.14
N GLY A 223 6.51 7.81 -5.39
CA GLY A 223 6.63 6.41 -5.75
C GLY A 223 5.38 5.55 -5.51
N HIS A 224 4.22 6.16 -5.25
CA HIS A 224 2.93 5.45 -5.22
C HIS A 224 2.47 5.03 -6.62
N LEU A 225 2.81 5.83 -7.64
CA LEU A 225 2.63 5.47 -9.04
C LEU A 225 4.01 5.31 -9.70
N ARG A 226 4.26 4.16 -10.33
CA ARG A 226 5.57 3.80 -10.89
C ARG A 226 5.45 3.21 -12.29
N THR A 227 4.39 2.44 -12.51
CA THR A 227 4.14 1.71 -13.76
C THR A 227 3.52 2.67 -14.78
N PRO A 228 4.13 2.87 -15.96
CA PRO A 228 3.62 3.82 -16.95
C PRO A 228 2.15 3.60 -17.35
N ALA A 229 1.72 2.35 -17.50
CA ALA A 229 0.33 2.03 -17.83
C ALA A 229 -0.67 2.46 -16.74
N ILE A 230 -0.27 2.39 -15.46
CA ILE A 230 -1.10 2.81 -14.32
C ILE A 230 -1.14 4.32 -14.22
N ILE A 231 0.00 4.99 -14.42
CA ILE A 231 0.07 6.46 -14.48
C ILE A 231 -0.88 7.00 -15.56
N GLU A 232 -0.85 6.43 -16.77
CA GLU A 232 -1.74 6.83 -17.85
C GLU A 232 -3.22 6.53 -17.52
N ALA A 233 -3.51 5.39 -16.89
CA ALA A 233 -4.89 5.11 -16.44
C ALA A 233 -5.41 6.16 -15.45
N PHE A 234 -4.58 6.62 -14.50
CA PHE A 234 -4.97 7.69 -13.57
C PHE A 234 -5.15 9.06 -14.26
N ARG A 235 -4.40 9.35 -15.32
CA ARG A 235 -4.58 10.58 -16.14
C ARG A 235 -5.85 10.53 -16.98
N GLU A 236 -6.19 9.36 -17.47
CA GLU A 236 -7.28 9.14 -18.42
C GLU A 236 -8.64 9.02 -17.72
N ILE A 237 -8.70 8.29 -16.61
CA ILE A 237 -9.96 8.03 -15.89
C ILE A 237 -10.26 9.17 -14.91
N GLU A 238 -11.24 9.99 -15.29
CA GLU A 238 -11.68 11.17 -14.54
C GLU A 238 -12.43 10.80 -13.24
N ARG A 239 -11.69 10.68 -12.14
CA ARG A 239 -12.22 10.29 -10.82
C ARG A 239 -13.47 11.05 -10.38
N HIS A 240 -13.52 12.37 -10.58
CA HIS A 240 -14.67 13.21 -10.21
C HIS A 240 -15.99 12.79 -10.91
N ARG A 241 -15.94 12.13 -12.07
CA ARG A 241 -17.15 11.62 -12.76
C ARG A 241 -17.78 10.41 -12.08
N PHE A 242 -17.03 9.72 -11.22
CA PHE A 242 -17.52 8.56 -10.46
C PHE A 242 -18.11 8.96 -9.10
N ILE A 243 -17.98 10.23 -8.71
CA ILE A 243 -18.52 10.79 -7.46
C ILE A 243 -19.13 12.17 -7.73
N PRO A 244 -20.21 12.26 -8.54
CA PRO A 244 -20.75 13.53 -9.01
C PRO A 244 -21.35 14.42 -7.90
N GLU A 245 -21.58 13.87 -6.72
CA GLU A 245 -22.10 14.61 -5.55
C GLU A 245 -20.99 15.22 -4.69
N ALA A 246 -19.74 14.80 -4.88
CA ALA A 246 -18.59 15.32 -4.17
C ALA A 246 -18.02 16.56 -4.84
N ASP A 247 -17.37 17.42 -4.05
CA ASP A 247 -16.59 18.53 -4.57
C ASP A 247 -15.42 18.02 -5.43
N VAL A 248 -15.06 18.75 -6.49
CA VAL A 248 -14.02 18.30 -7.44
C VAL A 248 -12.67 18.21 -6.73
N GLU A 249 -12.38 19.16 -5.86
CA GLU A 249 -11.21 19.20 -5.01
C GLU A 249 -11.15 17.98 -4.09
N ALA A 250 -12.28 17.59 -3.48
CA ALA A 250 -12.38 16.39 -2.65
C ALA A 250 -12.19 15.11 -3.47
N ALA A 251 -12.62 15.08 -4.73
CA ALA A 251 -12.43 13.94 -5.61
C ALA A 251 -10.95 13.63 -5.91
N TYR A 252 -10.08 14.65 -5.87
CA TYR A 252 -8.64 14.55 -6.14
C TYR A 252 -7.77 14.70 -4.89
N ALA A 253 -8.36 14.99 -3.73
CA ALA A 253 -7.68 14.89 -2.45
C ALA A 253 -7.29 13.43 -2.18
N ASP A 254 -6.16 13.23 -1.49
CA ASP A 254 -5.72 11.90 -1.08
C ASP A 254 -6.47 11.42 0.17
N ASP A 255 -7.79 11.31 0.06
CA ASP A 255 -8.69 10.89 1.13
C ASP A 255 -9.83 10.02 0.58
N ALA A 256 -10.43 9.22 1.46
CA ALA A 256 -11.61 8.46 1.12
C ALA A 256 -12.83 9.41 1.04
N VAL A 257 -13.71 9.17 0.06
CA VAL A 257 -14.96 9.92 -0.05
C VAL A 257 -16.11 8.97 0.25
N SER A 258 -16.95 9.33 1.23
CA SER A 258 -18.14 8.54 1.58
C SER A 258 -19.11 8.50 0.41
N VAL A 259 -19.64 7.31 0.14
CA VAL A 259 -20.56 7.03 -0.99
C VAL A 259 -21.92 6.55 -0.48
N LYS A 260 -21.97 5.92 0.70
CA LYS A 260 -23.22 5.42 1.28
C LYS A 260 -23.15 5.42 2.81
N HIS A 261 -24.25 5.82 3.43
CA HIS A 261 -24.50 5.71 4.86
C HIS A 261 -25.68 4.78 5.12
N ASP A 262 -25.74 4.19 6.31
CA ASP A 262 -26.88 3.41 6.76
C ASP A 262 -27.97 4.28 7.41
N GLU A 263 -28.99 3.65 8.00
CA GLU A 263 -30.11 4.32 8.65
C GLU A 263 -29.70 5.13 9.91
N THR A 264 -28.51 4.86 10.45
CA THR A 264 -27.95 5.52 11.62
C THR A 264 -26.95 6.63 11.28
N ASP A 265 -26.82 6.95 9.99
CA ASP A 265 -25.83 7.87 9.43
C ASP A 265 -24.38 7.36 9.53
N GLU A 266 -24.18 6.05 9.76
CA GLU A 266 -22.86 5.43 9.74
C GLU A 266 -22.41 5.17 8.30
N MET A 267 -21.17 5.53 7.98
CA MET A 267 -20.60 5.30 6.65
C MET A 267 -20.39 3.81 6.42
N ILE A 268 -21.09 3.25 5.43
CA ILE A 268 -21.02 1.83 5.06
C ILE A 268 -20.34 1.58 3.71
N SER A 269 -20.13 2.63 2.90
CA SER A 269 -19.36 2.54 1.66
C SER A 269 -18.61 3.83 1.37
N CYS A 270 -17.39 3.71 0.87
CA CYS A 270 -16.59 4.82 0.40
C CYS A 270 -15.83 4.44 -0.87
N ILE A 271 -15.45 5.44 -1.65
CA ILE A 271 -14.38 5.29 -2.63
C ILE A 271 -13.05 5.52 -1.91
N SER A 272 -12.13 4.54 -2.00
CA SER A 272 -10.85 4.58 -1.29
C SER A 272 -10.00 5.78 -1.71
N ALA A 273 -9.12 6.23 -0.81
CA ALA A 273 -8.13 7.27 -1.10
C ALA A 273 -7.33 6.92 -2.37
N PRO A 274 -7.09 7.88 -3.28
CA PRO A 274 -6.35 7.66 -4.52
C PRO A 274 -4.98 6.97 -4.33
N SER A 275 -4.24 7.25 -3.27
CA SER A 275 -2.95 6.57 -2.97
C SER A 275 -3.11 5.07 -2.67
N ILE A 276 -4.20 4.69 -1.99
CA ILE A 276 -4.53 3.29 -1.72
C ILE A 276 -4.86 2.58 -3.04
N VAL A 277 -5.67 3.20 -3.90
CA VAL A 277 -5.98 2.66 -5.23
C VAL A 277 -4.72 2.49 -6.07
N ALA A 278 -3.82 3.48 -6.07
CA ALA A 278 -2.54 3.40 -6.77
C ALA A 278 -1.70 2.22 -6.29
N THR A 279 -1.58 2.06 -4.97
CA THR A 279 -0.85 0.95 -4.34
C THR A 279 -1.45 -0.41 -4.72
N GLN A 280 -2.78 -0.54 -4.67
CA GLN A 280 -3.48 -1.78 -5.03
C GLN A 280 -3.23 -2.18 -6.49
N LEU A 281 -3.31 -1.23 -7.42
CA LEU A 281 -3.09 -1.50 -8.85
C LEU A 281 -1.63 -1.87 -9.14
N GLU A 282 -0.70 -1.17 -8.50
CA GLU A 282 0.74 -1.44 -8.58
C GLU A 282 1.10 -2.83 -8.04
N GLN A 283 0.48 -3.26 -6.94
CA GLN A 283 0.69 -4.59 -6.37
C GLN A 283 0.03 -5.70 -7.20
N LEU A 284 -1.19 -5.45 -7.71
CA LEU A 284 -1.91 -6.41 -8.54
C LEU A 284 -1.17 -6.69 -9.86
N GLY A 285 -0.51 -5.68 -10.42
CA GLY A 285 0.29 -5.83 -11.64
C GLY A 285 -0.52 -6.30 -12.85
N ALA A 286 -1.77 -5.87 -12.97
CA ALA A 286 -2.68 -6.27 -14.03
C ALA A 286 -2.09 -5.97 -15.43
N GLN A 287 -2.23 -6.91 -16.36
CA GLN A 287 -1.70 -6.82 -17.72
C GLN A 287 -2.83 -6.93 -18.76
N PRO A 288 -2.62 -6.42 -19.98
CA PRO A 288 -3.51 -6.65 -21.12
C PRO A 288 -3.91 -8.13 -21.27
N GLY A 289 -5.21 -8.39 -21.38
CA GLY A 289 -5.77 -9.74 -21.51
C GLY A 289 -6.07 -10.45 -20.18
N HIS A 290 -5.70 -9.88 -19.04
CA HIS A 290 -6.02 -10.47 -17.74
C HIS A 290 -7.53 -10.42 -17.44
N LYS A 291 -7.94 -11.40 -16.64
CA LYS A 291 -9.30 -11.57 -16.12
C LYS A 291 -9.28 -11.27 -14.63
N VAL A 292 -9.93 -10.19 -14.21
CA VAL A 292 -9.87 -9.67 -12.84
C VAL A 292 -11.24 -9.75 -12.20
N LEU A 293 -11.29 -10.20 -10.95
CA LEU A 293 -12.47 -10.09 -10.08
C LEU A 293 -12.17 -9.03 -9.01
N GLU A 294 -12.99 -7.99 -8.97
CA GLU A 294 -13.02 -6.96 -7.95
C GLU A 294 -14.23 -7.21 -7.03
N ALA A 295 -14.02 -7.14 -5.71
CA ALA A 295 -15.07 -7.19 -4.71
C ALA A 295 -15.19 -5.82 -4.03
N GLY A 296 -16.37 -5.21 -4.12
CA GLY A 296 -16.65 -3.82 -3.78
C GLY A 296 -16.71 -2.94 -5.03
N ALA A 297 -17.86 -2.92 -5.71
CA ALA A 297 -18.02 -2.10 -6.91
C ALA A 297 -18.10 -0.62 -6.56
N ALA A 298 -18.73 -0.27 -5.44
CA ALA A 298 -18.94 1.10 -4.97
C ALA A 298 -19.36 2.04 -6.11
N THR A 299 -18.47 2.94 -6.54
CA THR A 299 -18.73 3.91 -7.61
C THR A 299 -18.35 3.43 -9.02
N GLY A 300 -17.62 2.33 -9.14
CA GLY A 300 -17.09 1.80 -10.39
C GLY A 300 -15.74 2.40 -10.83
N TYR A 301 -15.14 3.32 -10.05
CA TYR A 301 -13.89 3.98 -10.43
C TYR A 301 -12.71 3.00 -10.58
N ASN A 302 -12.52 2.11 -9.60
CA ASN A 302 -11.41 1.16 -9.65
C ASN A 302 -11.62 0.09 -10.74
N ALA A 303 -12.86 -0.35 -10.97
CA ALA A 303 -13.22 -1.16 -12.12
C ALA A 303 -12.84 -0.50 -13.45
N ALA A 304 -13.05 0.81 -13.60
CA ALA A 304 -12.68 1.55 -14.81
C ALA A 304 -11.16 1.59 -15.02
N LEU A 305 -10.38 1.84 -13.95
CA LEU A 305 -8.92 1.78 -13.99
C LEU A 305 -8.43 0.37 -14.39
N LEU A 306 -8.98 -0.68 -13.77
CA LEU A 306 -8.65 -2.07 -14.10
C LEU A 306 -9.00 -2.42 -15.55
N GLY A 307 -10.18 -2.00 -16.02
CA GLY A 307 -10.61 -2.19 -17.40
C GLY A 307 -9.65 -1.56 -18.40
N ARG A 308 -9.12 -0.38 -18.07
CA ARG A 308 -8.11 0.30 -18.89
C ARG A 308 -6.77 -0.45 -18.93
N LEU A 309 -6.38 -1.11 -17.83
CA LEU A 309 -5.14 -1.86 -17.72
C LEU A 309 -5.19 -3.22 -18.43
N VAL A 310 -6.35 -3.90 -18.42
CA VAL A 310 -6.50 -5.23 -19.01
C VAL A 310 -7.01 -5.21 -20.45
N ALA A 311 -7.36 -4.03 -20.98
CA ALA A 311 -7.68 -3.83 -22.40
C ALA A 311 -6.54 -4.29 -23.33
N PRO A 312 -6.84 -4.69 -24.59
CA PRO A 312 -8.17 -4.74 -25.21
C PRO A 312 -8.91 -6.08 -25.01
N THR A 313 -8.23 -7.14 -24.56
CA THR A 313 -8.80 -8.51 -24.54
C THR A 313 -9.13 -9.05 -23.15
N GLY A 314 -8.89 -8.26 -22.10
CA GLY A 314 -9.18 -8.64 -20.73
C GLY A 314 -10.65 -8.50 -20.36
N HIS A 315 -10.96 -8.81 -19.10
CA HIS A 315 -12.30 -8.65 -18.55
C HIS A 315 -12.23 -8.36 -17.05
N VAL A 316 -13.08 -7.46 -16.55
CA VAL A 316 -13.22 -7.16 -15.12
C VAL A 316 -14.63 -7.51 -14.67
N TRP A 317 -14.75 -8.42 -13.70
CA TRP A 317 -15.98 -8.59 -12.94
C TRP A 317 -15.86 -7.75 -11.68
N THR A 318 -16.76 -6.79 -11.48
CA THR A 318 -16.86 -6.03 -10.23
C THR A 318 -18.16 -6.37 -9.53
N VAL A 319 -18.09 -6.71 -8.24
CA VAL A 319 -19.24 -7.25 -7.51
C VAL A 319 -19.52 -6.44 -6.25
N ASP A 320 -20.78 -6.26 -5.92
CA ASP A 320 -21.19 -5.59 -4.67
C ASP A 320 -22.40 -6.30 -4.05
N VAL A 321 -22.51 -6.23 -2.72
CA VAL A 321 -23.64 -6.81 -1.97
C VAL A 321 -24.89 -5.93 -2.09
N ASP A 322 -24.68 -4.65 -2.35
CA ASP A 322 -25.69 -3.61 -2.39
C ASP A 322 -26.07 -3.26 -3.83
N GLU A 323 -27.34 -3.49 -4.17
CA GLU A 323 -27.85 -3.34 -5.54
C GLU A 323 -27.83 -1.90 -6.04
N ASP A 324 -28.02 -0.93 -5.14
CA ASP A 324 -27.89 0.49 -5.43
C ASP A 324 -26.45 0.89 -5.80
N LEU A 325 -25.44 0.31 -5.14
CA LEU A 325 -24.03 0.51 -5.49
C LEU A 325 -23.71 -0.12 -6.86
N VAL A 326 -24.21 -1.33 -7.14
CA VAL A 326 -24.09 -1.96 -8.47
C VAL A 326 -24.68 -1.06 -9.57
N ASN A 327 -25.89 -0.53 -9.36
CA ASN A 327 -26.55 0.34 -10.33
C ASN A 327 -25.80 1.67 -10.52
N SER A 328 -25.28 2.25 -9.44
CA SER A 328 -24.46 3.47 -9.47
C SER A 328 -23.17 3.24 -10.27
N ALA A 329 -22.45 2.16 -9.99
CA ALA A 329 -21.25 1.76 -10.71
C ALA A 329 -21.52 1.56 -12.21
N GLN A 330 -22.60 0.85 -12.57
CA GLN A 330 -23.00 0.69 -13.98
C GLN A 330 -23.23 2.03 -14.68
N LYS A 331 -23.96 2.93 -14.03
CA LYS A 331 -24.27 4.26 -14.58
C LYS A 331 -22.99 5.08 -14.78
N ASN A 332 -22.10 5.08 -13.80
CA ASN A 332 -20.84 5.81 -13.87
C ASN A 332 -19.92 5.24 -14.94
N LEU A 333 -19.80 3.91 -15.02
CA LEU A 333 -19.01 3.23 -16.05
C LEU A 333 -19.55 3.50 -17.47
N ALA A 334 -20.87 3.56 -17.64
CA ALA A 334 -21.48 3.90 -18.93
C ALA A 334 -21.31 5.39 -19.30
N ALA A 335 -21.30 6.28 -18.31
CA ALA A 335 -21.11 7.72 -18.51
C ALA A 335 -19.64 8.12 -18.68
N ALA A 336 -18.72 7.36 -18.07
CA ALA A 336 -17.29 7.50 -18.28
C ALA A 336 -16.98 7.11 -19.73
N SER A 337 -16.90 8.11 -20.60
CA SER A 337 -16.44 7.94 -21.97
C SER A 337 -14.98 7.49 -21.94
N LEU A 338 -14.74 6.18 -21.90
CA LEU A 338 -13.39 5.62 -22.09
C LEU A 338 -12.92 6.06 -23.49
N PRO A 339 -11.81 6.81 -23.61
CA PRO A 339 -11.34 7.33 -24.88
C PRO A 339 -11.23 6.25 -25.97
N ALA A 340 -11.64 6.60 -27.19
CA ALA A 340 -11.71 5.73 -28.36
C ALA A 340 -10.36 5.17 -28.85
N SER A 341 -9.25 5.48 -28.18
CA SER A 341 -7.90 5.03 -28.57
C SER A 341 -7.64 3.55 -28.30
N HIS A 342 -8.45 2.88 -27.46
CA HIS A 342 -8.41 1.44 -27.25
C HIS A 342 -9.83 0.93 -27.02
N GLU A 343 -10.25 -0.16 -27.67
CA GLU A 343 -11.47 -0.87 -27.24
C GLU A 343 -11.28 -1.27 -25.78
N PRO A 344 -12.12 -0.76 -24.85
CA PRO A 344 -11.96 -1.07 -23.44
C PRO A 344 -12.25 -2.56 -23.23
N ALA A 345 -11.52 -3.18 -22.30
CA ALA A 345 -11.89 -4.51 -21.83
C ALA A 345 -13.32 -4.49 -21.29
N GLU A 346 -14.04 -5.59 -21.46
CA GLU A 346 -15.39 -5.72 -20.95
C GLU A 346 -15.39 -5.65 -19.41
N ILE A 347 -16.28 -4.81 -18.86
CA ILE A 347 -16.53 -4.71 -17.42
C ILE A 347 -17.96 -5.20 -17.16
N SER A 348 -18.10 -6.19 -16.29
CA SER A 348 -19.40 -6.71 -15.83
C SER A 348 -19.60 -6.42 -14.36
N THR A 349 -20.69 -5.75 -14.01
CA THR A 349 -21.10 -5.55 -12.61
C THR A 349 -22.03 -6.69 -12.16
N VAL A 350 -21.85 -7.24 -10.96
CA VAL A 350 -22.70 -8.34 -10.45
C VAL A 350 -23.20 -8.04 -9.04
N SER A 351 -24.51 -8.22 -8.80
CA SER A 351 -25.09 -8.16 -7.45
C SER A 351 -24.88 -9.48 -6.69
N GLY A 352 -24.39 -9.39 -5.46
CA GLY A 352 -24.04 -10.51 -4.59
C GLY A 352 -25.23 -11.23 -3.93
N ARG A 353 -26.48 -10.81 -4.14
CA ARG A 353 -27.65 -11.51 -3.58
C ARG A 353 -27.96 -12.76 -4.41
N THR A 354 -27.43 -13.91 -4.00
CA THR A 354 -27.91 -15.20 -4.53
C THR A 354 -29.33 -15.47 -4.06
N ALA A 355 -30.23 -15.50 -5.05
CA ALA A 355 -31.55 -16.12 -5.09
C ALA A 355 -31.89 -17.06 -3.91
N THR A 356 -32.67 -16.55 -2.95
CA THR A 356 -33.57 -17.40 -2.17
C THR A 356 -34.77 -17.76 -3.03
N SER A 357 -35.03 -19.06 -3.17
CA SER A 357 -36.13 -19.61 -3.97
C SER A 357 -37.49 -19.06 -3.55
N SER A 358 -38.17 -18.31 -4.42
CA SER A 358 -39.56 -18.61 -4.83
C SER A 358 -40.06 -17.64 -5.92
N LYS A 359 -40.58 -18.24 -6.99
CA LYS A 359 -41.51 -17.72 -8.02
C LYS A 359 -41.01 -16.66 -9.03
N SER A 360 -40.59 -17.18 -10.18
CA SER A 360 -41.03 -16.80 -11.54
C SER A 360 -41.28 -15.33 -11.86
N SER A 361 -40.32 -14.68 -12.52
CA SER A 361 -40.54 -13.94 -13.78
C SER A 361 -39.20 -13.58 -14.43
N GLN A 362 -39.22 -13.48 -15.75
CA GLN A 362 -38.11 -13.45 -16.70
C GLN A 362 -37.01 -12.41 -16.39
N VAL A 363 -35.74 -12.85 -16.40
CA VAL A 363 -34.62 -12.07 -16.93
C VAL A 363 -33.78 -13.00 -17.80
N GLY A 364 -33.71 -12.68 -19.10
CA GLY A 364 -32.95 -13.42 -20.09
C GLY A 364 -31.50 -12.96 -20.14
N GLY A 365 -30.58 -13.92 -20.11
CA GLY A 365 -29.15 -13.72 -20.27
C GLY A 365 -28.45 -15.07 -20.27
N THR A 366 -28.52 -15.79 -21.39
CA THR A 366 -28.07 -17.17 -21.52
C THR A 366 -26.54 -17.29 -21.45
N PHE A 367 -26.02 -17.84 -20.36
CA PHE A 367 -24.66 -18.38 -20.28
C PHE A 367 -24.61 -19.72 -21.01
N ARG A 368 -24.09 -19.75 -22.25
CA ARG A 368 -23.94 -21.00 -23.02
C ARG A 368 -22.49 -21.47 -23.01
N ALA A 369 -22.14 -22.28 -22.01
CA ALA A 369 -20.87 -23.01 -21.98
C ALA A 369 -20.84 -24.06 -23.11
N LYS A 370 -20.02 -23.83 -24.15
CA LYS A 370 -19.69 -24.87 -25.14
C LYS A 370 -18.75 -25.90 -24.48
N ARG A 371 -19.29 -27.06 -24.11
CA ARG A 371 -18.48 -28.25 -23.85
C ARG A 371 -17.91 -28.76 -25.17
N ALA A 372 -16.59 -28.82 -25.28
CA ALA A 372 -15.89 -29.56 -26.32
C ALA A 372 -16.11 -31.06 -26.09
N ALA A 373 -16.73 -31.74 -27.06
CA ALA A 373 -16.83 -33.19 -27.10
C ALA A 373 -15.71 -33.73 -27.99
N THR A 374 -14.71 -34.35 -27.36
CA THR A 374 -13.68 -35.14 -28.04
C THR A 374 -14.31 -36.43 -28.56
N ARG A 375 -14.40 -36.58 -29.89
CA ARG A 375 -14.63 -37.89 -30.55
C ARG A 375 -13.26 -38.47 -30.93
N ALA A 376 -12.88 -39.58 -30.32
CA ALA A 376 -11.93 -40.52 -30.89
C ALA A 376 -12.69 -41.82 -31.13
N GLY A 377 -13.01 -42.09 -32.40
CA GLY A 377 -13.55 -43.36 -32.85
C GLY A 377 -12.41 -44.31 -33.17
N GLN A 378 -12.51 -45.54 -32.64
CA GLN A 378 -11.81 -46.72 -33.15
C GLN A 378 -12.57 -47.24 -34.37
N ALA A 379 -11.84 -47.41 -35.48
CA ALA A 379 -11.97 -48.51 -36.44
C ALA A 379 -10.64 -48.60 -37.20
#